data_AF-A0A7W6AHK3-F1
#
_entry.id   AF-A0A7W6AHK3-F1
#
_cell.length_a   1.000
_cell.length_b   1.000
_cell.length_c   1.000
_cell.angle_alpha   90.00
_cell.angle_beta   90.00
_cell.angle_gamma   90.00
#
_symmetry.space_group_name_H-M   'P 1'
#
loop_
_entity.id
_entity.type
_entity.pdbx_description
1 polymer ?
#
loop_
_entity_poly.entity_id
_entity_poly.type
_entity_poly.pdbx_seq_one_letter_code
_entity_poly.pdbx_strand_id
1 'polypeptide(L)'
;MPEFGRLVGIALVAAIVISGATAVLVARASRQEGRPLTAFDPPADKPTRHVDLTTANENLGLTASSETELGARGVTRHKLGYLDVPTGAIVAADPAVQPERPAFARTVTPGRYALTLYKAQSRVAMAELRFADGTPTRWQLAVVAGQDAGTLKDDEIFGYPVDAGLGCFMDVKGRDAFLKRDAREQARLGSKYVSSYDDIIAGPLDANGGNEVMLQPLPDEPANVAIFQSGWGDGFYASYWGLDDAGTPLLLVTDFGVIDKGDGRPAHEIAQAAITAAMTSEQQRDSKDGYAALKADDFGAVSALLRQGRIAPETHIEETGDTFTFEAIRLDKPEALALLVAHDAPITMPEYLRTSKIATYSDYARALNKPRSAELSKIIADWESARSALDPSKR
;
A
#
# COMPACT_ATOMS: atom_id res chain seq x y z
N MET A 1 4.10 -46.40 -19.79
CA MET A 1 3.89 -45.98 -18.38
C MET A 1 5.25 -45.73 -17.76
N PRO A 2 5.53 -44.47 -17.41
CA PRO A 2 6.13 -44.19 -16.11
C PRO A 2 5.40 -43.07 -15.37
N GLU A 3 5.44 -43.18 -14.04
CA GLU A 3 4.78 -42.33 -13.05
C GLU A 3 5.46 -40.96 -12.91
N PHE A 4 4.64 -39.91 -12.75
CA PHE A 4 5.05 -38.57 -12.37
C PHE A 4 5.02 -38.41 -10.85
N GLY A 5 6.18 -38.23 -10.23
CA GLY A 5 6.31 -37.76 -8.86
C GLY A 5 6.17 -36.24 -8.78
N ARG A 6 5.19 -35.74 -8.03
CA ARG A 6 5.04 -34.33 -7.65
C ARG A 6 6.01 -34.01 -6.50
N LEU A 7 6.90 -33.03 -6.70
CA LEU A 7 7.63 -32.38 -5.61
C LEU A 7 6.74 -31.27 -5.01
N VAL A 8 6.37 -31.43 -3.75
CA VAL A 8 5.85 -30.38 -2.87
C VAL A 8 7.05 -29.72 -2.20
N GLY A 9 7.29 -28.44 -2.51
CA GLY A 9 8.29 -27.63 -1.81
C GLY A 9 7.77 -27.25 -0.43
N ILE A 10 8.28 -27.91 0.60
CA ILE A 10 8.08 -27.55 2.01
C ILE A 10 9.01 -26.36 2.30
N ALA A 11 8.45 -25.17 2.52
CA ALA A 11 9.18 -24.06 3.11
C ALA A 11 9.34 -24.34 4.61
N LEU A 12 10.59 -24.52 5.04
CA LEU A 12 10.97 -24.80 6.42
C LEU A 12 10.86 -23.50 7.25
N VAL A 13 9.81 -23.40 8.08
CA VAL A 13 9.71 -22.38 9.13
C VAL A 13 10.63 -22.80 10.28
N ALA A 14 11.67 -22.02 10.56
CA ALA A 14 12.44 -22.17 11.77
C ALA A 14 11.63 -21.61 12.96
N ALA A 15 10.87 -22.47 13.62
CA ALA A 15 10.29 -22.19 14.92
C ALA A 15 11.43 -22.11 15.96
N ILE A 16 11.85 -20.90 16.31
CA ILE A 16 12.73 -20.67 17.44
C ILE A 16 11.84 -20.50 18.67
N VAL A 17 11.73 -21.56 19.47
CA VAL A 17 11.25 -21.50 20.85
C VAL A 17 12.37 -20.87 21.68
N ILE A 18 12.30 -19.56 21.94
CA ILE A 18 13.13 -18.90 22.96
C ILE A 18 12.30 -18.71 24.21
N SER A 19 12.62 -19.52 25.20
CA SER A 19 12.36 -19.27 26.60
C SER A 19 13.04 -17.95 27.01
N GLY A 20 12.24 -16.94 27.38
CA GLY A 20 12.68 -15.84 28.25
C GLY A 20 13.91 -15.05 27.82
N ALA A 21 13.87 -14.38 26.66
CA ALA A 21 14.67 -13.17 26.39
C ALA A 21 13.98 -12.40 25.25
N THR A 22 13.67 -11.12 25.49
CA THR A 22 12.98 -10.23 24.55
C THR A 22 13.77 -10.11 23.25
N ALA A 23 13.38 -10.85 22.21
CA ALA A 23 13.99 -10.73 20.89
C ALA A 23 13.55 -9.41 20.24
N VAL A 24 14.49 -8.49 20.05
CA VAL A 24 14.27 -7.22 19.35
C VAL A 24 14.30 -7.50 17.86
N LEU A 25 13.14 -7.44 17.20
CA LEU A 25 13.04 -7.59 15.74
C LEU A 25 13.19 -6.20 15.08
N VAL A 26 14.30 -6.00 14.37
CA VAL A 26 14.53 -4.87 13.47
C VAL A 26 14.35 -5.39 12.05
N ALA A 27 13.46 -4.78 11.28
CA ALA A 27 13.29 -5.11 9.87
C ALA A 27 13.96 -4.04 9.00
N ARG A 28 14.62 -4.48 7.93
CA ARG A 28 15.00 -3.59 6.83
C ARG A 28 13.82 -3.40 5.90
N ALA A 29 13.51 -2.17 5.55
CA ALA A 29 12.59 -1.86 4.47
C ALA A 29 13.21 -2.38 3.17
N SER A 30 12.56 -3.35 2.53
CA SER A 30 13.04 -4.00 1.32
C SER A 30 13.05 -3.02 0.14
N ARG A 31 14.18 -2.36 -0.13
CA ARG A 31 14.58 -1.95 -1.49
C ARG A 31 15.62 -2.94 -1.99
N GLN A 32 15.36 -3.56 -3.15
CA GLN A 32 16.35 -4.41 -3.81
C GLN A 32 17.56 -3.58 -4.24
N GLU A 33 18.74 -3.86 -3.66
CA GLU A 33 19.99 -4.28 -4.34
C GLU A 33 21.25 -4.20 -3.41
N GLY A 34 21.99 -5.33 -3.27
CA GLY A 34 23.47 -5.41 -3.42
C GLY A 34 24.53 -5.06 -2.33
N ARG A 35 24.77 -5.97 -1.35
CA ARG A 35 26.10 -6.45 -0.79
C ARG A 35 27.03 -5.51 0.07
N PRO A 36 28.06 -6.04 0.82
CA PRO A 36 28.05 -6.15 2.30
C PRO A 36 29.08 -5.29 3.10
N LEU A 37 28.90 -5.24 4.43
CA LEU A 37 29.76 -4.58 5.44
C LEU A 37 30.66 -5.56 6.20
N THR A 38 31.78 -5.06 6.75
CA THR A 38 32.67 -5.77 7.69
C THR A 38 33.04 -4.94 8.93
N ALA A 39 33.02 -5.65 10.08
CA ALA A 39 33.81 -5.53 11.32
C ALA A 39 33.58 -4.36 12.31
N PHE A 40 33.63 -4.74 13.59
CA PHE A 40 33.09 -4.12 14.81
C PHE A 40 34.24 -3.72 15.76
N ASP A 41 34.12 -2.63 16.53
CA ASP A 41 34.18 -2.63 18.02
C ASP A 41 34.08 -1.20 18.63
N PRO A 42 33.50 -1.02 19.85
CA PRO A 42 33.09 0.28 20.45
C PRO A 42 34.03 0.69 21.63
N PRO A 43 33.70 1.61 22.59
CA PRO A 43 32.68 2.67 22.67
C PRO A 43 33.25 4.07 23.06
N ALA A 44 32.48 5.14 22.86
CA ALA A 44 32.57 6.33 23.73
C ALA A 44 31.25 7.10 23.77
N ASP A 45 30.78 7.31 25.00
CA ASP A 45 29.61 8.09 25.42
C ASP A 45 29.52 9.45 24.70
N LYS A 46 28.44 9.69 23.93
CA LYS A 46 28.11 10.98 23.27
C LYS A 46 26.68 10.98 22.69
N PRO A 47 26.09 12.18 22.51
CA PRO A 47 24.69 12.48 22.82
C PRO A 47 23.71 11.80 21.87
N THR A 48 22.53 11.45 22.40
CA THR A 48 21.39 10.90 21.65
C THR A 48 21.11 11.76 20.44
N ARG A 49 21.40 11.23 19.25
CA ARG A 49 20.97 11.80 17.98
C ARG A 49 19.45 11.78 17.99
N HIS A 50 18.83 12.92 18.26
CA HIS A 50 17.42 13.12 17.96
C HIS A 50 17.31 12.91 16.45
N VAL A 51 16.86 11.73 16.04
CA VAL A 51 16.40 11.53 14.66
C VAL A 51 15.10 12.32 14.57
N ASP A 52 15.25 13.57 14.15
CA ASP A 52 14.14 14.41 13.77
C ASP A 52 13.58 13.82 12.48
N LEU A 53 12.59 12.92 12.61
CA LEU A 53 11.90 12.29 11.49
C LEU A 53 10.94 13.28 10.79
N THR A 54 10.97 14.58 11.13
CA THR A 54 10.14 15.61 10.50
C THR A 54 10.34 15.72 8.99
N THR A 55 11.48 15.25 8.45
CA THR A 55 11.73 15.21 7.00
C THR A 55 11.32 13.90 6.32
N ALA A 56 10.91 12.84 7.02
CA ALA A 56 10.92 11.49 6.44
C ALA A 56 9.56 10.84 6.16
N ASN A 57 8.44 11.39 6.65
CA ASN A 57 7.13 10.81 6.30
C ASN A 57 6.07 11.89 6.05
N GLU A 58 6.09 12.45 4.84
CA GLU A 58 5.09 13.38 4.33
C GLU A 58 3.65 12.83 4.40
N ASN A 59 3.47 11.50 4.47
CA ASN A 59 2.14 10.88 4.64
C ASN A 59 1.51 11.29 5.97
N LEU A 60 2.32 11.43 7.02
CA LEU A 60 1.84 11.81 8.36
C LEU A 60 1.25 13.23 8.37
N GLY A 61 1.67 14.09 7.44
CA GLY A 61 1.11 15.43 7.25
C GLY A 61 -0.38 15.42 6.88
N LEU A 62 -0.88 14.33 6.30
CA LEU A 62 -2.30 14.17 5.95
C LEU A 62 -3.23 14.17 7.18
N THR A 63 -2.67 13.92 8.37
CA THR A 63 -3.42 14.03 9.63
C THR A 63 -3.93 15.45 9.90
N ALA A 64 -3.30 16.47 9.32
CA ALA A 64 -3.68 17.88 9.46
C ALA A 64 -4.50 18.43 8.28
N SER A 65 -4.66 17.67 7.19
CA SER A 65 -5.31 18.14 5.97
C SER A 65 -6.84 18.33 6.12
N SER A 66 -7.45 19.14 5.28
CA SER A 66 -8.90 19.18 5.09
C SER A 66 -9.39 17.99 4.26
N GLU A 67 -10.69 17.69 4.30
CA GLU A 67 -11.28 16.66 3.40
C GLU A 67 -11.06 16.99 1.92
N THR A 68 -11.05 18.27 1.56
CA THR A 68 -10.78 18.72 0.18
C THR A 68 -9.35 18.43 -0.24
N GLU A 69 -8.36 18.72 0.61
CA GLU A 69 -6.94 18.43 0.34
C GLU A 69 -6.68 16.93 0.28
N LEU A 70 -7.32 16.13 1.15
CA LEU A 70 -7.24 14.68 1.08
C LEU A 70 -7.84 14.14 -0.22
N GLY A 71 -9.03 14.61 -0.60
CA GLY A 71 -9.70 14.20 -1.82
C GLY A 71 -8.85 14.51 -3.07
N ALA A 72 -8.19 15.66 -3.11
CA ALA A 72 -7.26 16.03 -4.19
C ALA A 72 -6.03 15.10 -4.28
N ARG A 73 -5.68 14.43 -3.18
CA ARG A 73 -4.58 13.46 -3.07
C ARG A 73 -5.07 12.01 -3.14
N GLY A 74 -6.33 11.75 -3.51
CA GLY A 74 -6.88 10.39 -3.60
C GLY A 74 -7.01 9.68 -2.24
N VAL A 75 -7.12 10.43 -1.14
CA VAL A 75 -7.24 9.92 0.23
C VAL A 75 -8.61 10.29 0.79
N THR A 76 -9.20 9.39 1.58
CA THR A 76 -10.45 9.64 2.32
C THR A 76 -10.29 9.29 3.80
N ARG A 77 -11.05 9.95 4.69
CA ARG A 77 -11.11 9.58 6.12
C ARG A 77 -12.35 8.78 6.45
N HIS A 78 -12.17 7.76 7.27
CA HIS A 78 -13.23 6.94 7.82
C HIS A 78 -13.11 6.88 9.35
N LYS A 79 -14.05 7.48 10.07
CA LYS A 79 -14.09 7.41 11.54
C LYS A 79 -14.60 6.01 11.95
N LEU A 80 -13.72 5.20 12.52
CA LEU A 80 -14.05 3.83 12.94
C LEU A 80 -14.80 3.81 14.28
N GLY A 81 -14.41 4.68 15.22
CA GLY A 81 -15.06 4.74 16.52
C GLY A 81 -14.15 5.30 17.59
N TYR A 82 -14.29 4.79 18.81
CA TYR A 82 -13.51 5.22 19.97
C TYR A 82 -12.87 4.04 20.67
N LEU A 83 -11.55 4.11 20.87
CA LEU A 83 -10.78 3.13 21.64
C LEU A 83 -10.77 3.51 23.11
N ASP A 84 -11.07 2.56 23.98
CA ASP A 84 -10.99 2.70 25.43
C ASP A 84 -9.56 2.41 25.90
N VAL A 85 -8.92 3.43 26.49
CA VAL A 85 -7.51 3.40 26.92
C VAL A 85 -7.40 3.68 28.43
N PRO A 86 -7.87 2.75 29.29
CA PRO A 86 -7.97 2.97 30.72
C PRO A 86 -6.63 3.03 31.48
N THR A 87 -5.53 2.58 30.88
CA THR A 87 -4.20 2.64 31.52
C THR A 87 -3.28 3.68 30.88
N GLY A 88 -3.60 4.11 29.66
CA GLY A 88 -2.72 4.96 28.86
C GLY A 88 -1.64 4.19 28.11
N ALA A 89 -1.51 2.87 28.32
CA ALA A 89 -0.49 2.03 27.69
C ALA A 89 -1.06 1.37 26.42
N ILE A 90 -0.64 1.86 25.26
CA ILE A 90 -1.16 1.45 23.96
C ILE A 90 -0.26 0.39 23.32
N VAL A 91 -0.88 -0.61 22.72
CA VAL A 91 -0.27 -1.71 21.96
C VAL A 91 -0.70 -1.56 20.49
N ALA A 92 0.24 -1.76 19.57
CA ALA A 92 -0.02 -2.03 18.17
C ALA A 92 0.51 -3.43 17.81
N ALA A 93 -0.32 -4.23 17.16
CA ALA A 93 -0.02 -5.62 16.84
C ALA A 93 -0.84 -6.12 15.65
N ASP A 94 -0.50 -7.31 15.19
CA ASP A 94 -1.47 -8.18 14.54
C ASP A 94 -2.25 -8.92 15.63
N PRO A 95 -3.58 -8.68 15.76
CA PRO A 95 -4.38 -9.27 16.84
C PRO A 95 -4.56 -10.78 16.70
N ALA A 96 -4.41 -11.35 15.49
CA ALA A 96 -4.58 -12.78 15.26
C ALA A 96 -3.31 -13.58 15.53
N VAL A 97 -2.14 -12.96 15.35
CA VAL A 97 -0.85 -13.67 15.33
C VAL A 97 -0.03 -13.44 16.58
N GLN A 98 0.03 -12.20 17.07
CA GLN A 98 0.88 -11.80 18.20
C GLN A 98 0.20 -10.71 19.05
N PRO A 99 -1.01 -10.96 19.57
CA PRO A 99 -1.72 -10.00 20.41
C PRO A 99 -0.96 -9.64 21.69
N GLU A 100 -0.08 -10.52 22.20
CA GLU A 100 0.66 -10.37 23.46
C GLU A 100 1.79 -9.31 23.43
N ARG A 101 1.98 -8.61 22.31
CA ARG A 101 3.06 -7.62 22.14
C ARG A 101 3.11 -6.59 23.29
N PRO A 102 4.31 -6.09 23.62
CA PRO A 102 4.46 -5.06 24.63
C PRO A 102 3.83 -3.74 24.15
N ALA A 103 3.34 -2.96 25.11
CA ALA A 103 2.90 -1.60 24.85
C ALA A 103 4.09 -0.71 24.46
N PHE A 104 3.80 0.37 23.75
CA PHE A 104 4.77 1.43 23.50
C PHE A 104 5.28 2.02 24.82
N ALA A 105 6.54 2.46 24.82
CA ALA A 105 7.19 3.00 26.01
C ALA A 105 6.55 4.32 26.48
N ARG A 106 6.00 5.10 25.56
CA ARG A 106 5.25 6.32 25.85
C ARG A 106 3.80 5.97 26.17
N THR A 107 3.30 6.49 27.29
CA THR A 107 1.89 6.42 27.68
C THR A 107 1.16 7.72 27.39
N VAL A 108 -0.16 7.64 27.30
CA VAL A 108 -1.07 8.80 27.25
C VAL A 108 -1.90 8.89 28.53
N THR A 109 -2.65 9.97 28.70
CA THR A 109 -3.62 10.04 29.79
C THR A 109 -4.66 8.93 29.62
N PRO A 110 -5.13 8.27 30.70
CA PRO A 110 -6.26 7.36 30.59
C PRO A 110 -7.50 8.06 30.03
N GLY A 111 -8.19 7.42 29.08
CA GLY A 111 -9.31 8.05 28.42
C GLY A 111 -9.93 7.21 27.31
N ARG A 112 -10.79 7.85 26.52
CA ARG A 112 -11.48 7.26 25.37
C ARG A 112 -11.20 8.12 24.14
N TYR A 113 -10.60 7.54 23.12
CA TYR A 113 -9.93 8.29 22.06
C TYR A 113 -10.47 7.94 20.68
N ALA A 114 -10.66 8.96 19.84
CA ALA A 114 -11.23 8.78 18.51
C ALA A 114 -10.21 8.08 17.60
N LEU A 115 -10.70 7.12 16.83
CA LEU A 115 -9.92 6.37 15.86
C LEU A 115 -10.41 6.64 14.44
N THR A 116 -9.49 7.05 13.57
CA THR A 116 -9.76 7.37 12.17
C THR A 116 -8.84 6.56 11.26
N LEU A 117 -9.41 5.96 10.22
CA LEU A 117 -8.67 5.30 9.15
C LEU A 117 -8.56 6.25 7.95
N TYR A 118 -7.38 6.33 7.36
CA TYR A 118 -7.14 7.01 6.10
C TYR A 118 -7.13 5.94 5.01
N LYS A 119 -8.00 6.06 4.01
CA LYS A 119 -8.15 5.09 2.94
C LYS A 119 -7.69 5.66 1.61
N ALA A 120 -6.87 4.88 0.89
CA ALA A 120 -6.35 5.18 -0.45
C ALA A 120 -6.30 3.87 -1.25
N GLN A 121 -6.57 3.91 -2.56
CA GLN A 121 -6.60 2.70 -3.41
C GLN A 121 -7.46 1.56 -2.83
N SER A 122 -8.59 1.91 -2.20
CA SER A 122 -9.49 0.97 -1.50
C SER A 122 -8.86 0.20 -0.33
N ARG A 123 -7.74 0.70 0.23
CA ARG A 123 -6.99 0.08 1.34
C ARG A 123 -6.89 1.04 2.52
N VAL A 124 -6.70 0.50 3.72
CA VAL A 124 -6.31 1.28 4.89
C VAL A 124 -4.84 1.67 4.74
N ALA A 125 -4.59 2.94 4.47
CA ALA A 125 -3.25 3.49 4.32
C ALA A 125 -2.63 3.91 5.64
N MET A 126 -3.43 4.50 6.54
CA MET A 126 -3.00 4.85 7.88
C MET A 126 -4.13 4.61 8.89
N ALA A 127 -3.77 4.25 10.11
CA ALA A 127 -4.68 4.23 11.26
C ALA A 127 -4.21 5.26 12.29
N GLU A 128 -5.10 6.16 12.69
CA GLU A 128 -4.81 7.27 13.58
C GLU A 128 -5.66 7.19 14.86
N LEU A 129 -5.00 7.20 16.01
CA LEU A 129 -5.61 7.37 17.32
C LEU A 129 -5.35 8.78 17.86
N ARG A 130 -6.41 9.54 18.14
CA ARG A 130 -6.37 10.97 18.48
C ARG A 130 -6.54 11.22 19.98
N PHE A 131 -5.56 11.85 20.62
CA PHE A 131 -5.56 12.11 22.07
C PHE A 131 -5.98 13.53 22.44
N ALA A 132 -5.65 14.50 21.60
CA ALA A 132 -5.95 15.92 21.80
C ALA A 132 -6.09 16.64 20.46
N ASP A 133 -6.75 17.80 20.49
CA ASP A 133 -6.84 18.70 19.35
C ASP A 133 -5.48 19.36 19.06
N GLY A 134 -5.28 19.76 17.80
CA GLY A 134 -4.08 20.46 17.34
C GLY A 134 -3.34 19.74 16.22
N THR A 135 -2.36 20.43 15.66
CA THR A 135 -1.50 19.93 14.59
C THR A 135 -0.13 19.54 15.17
N PRO A 136 0.35 18.31 14.93
CA PRO A 136 1.70 17.92 15.34
C PRO A 136 2.75 18.84 14.73
N THR A 137 3.68 19.30 15.56
CA THR A 137 4.86 20.07 15.13
C THR A 137 6.11 19.20 15.08
N ARG A 138 6.09 18.04 15.76
CA ARG A 138 7.17 17.05 15.73
C ARG A 138 6.63 15.64 15.64
N TRP A 139 7.34 14.79 14.89
CA TRP A 139 7.03 13.37 14.77
C TRP A 139 8.14 12.52 15.41
N GLN A 140 7.75 11.45 16.10
CA GLN A 140 8.69 10.52 16.73
C GLN A 140 8.25 9.08 16.50
N LEU A 141 9.17 8.20 16.09
CA LEU A 141 8.90 6.76 16.00
C LEU A 141 8.43 6.21 17.36
N ALA A 142 7.32 5.48 17.35
CA ALA A 142 6.80 4.81 18.53
C ALA A 142 7.58 3.52 18.76
N VAL A 143 8.29 3.47 19.89
CA VAL A 143 9.14 2.36 20.29
C VAL A 143 8.58 1.67 21.53
N VAL A 144 8.94 0.40 21.74
CA VAL A 144 8.67 -0.33 22.99
C VAL A 144 9.88 -0.21 23.93
N ALA A 145 9.72 -0.61 25.19
CA ALA A 145 10.80 -0.54 26.17
C ALA A 145 12.06 -1.28 25.68
N GLY A 146 13.22 -0.60 25.77
CA GLY A 146 14.52 -1.14 25.35
C GLY A 146 14.88 -0.91 23.87
N GLN A 147 13.99 -0.35 23.06
CA GLN A 147 14.31 0.08 21.69
C GLN A 147 14.78 1.53 21.67
N ASP A 148 15.85 1.80 20.92
CA ASP A 148 16.38 3.15 20.70
C ASP A 148 16.39 3.46 19.20
N ALA A 149 15.50 4.36 18.76
CA ALA A 149 15.40 4.76 17.36
C ALA A 149 16.71 5.37 16.81
N GLY A 150 17.60 5.89 17.67
CA GLY A 150 18.90 6.42 17.28
C GLY A 150 19.89 5.36 16.79
N THR A 151 19.61 4.07 17.02
CA THR A 151 20.45 2.96 16.54
C THR A 151 20.06 2.45 15.15
N LEU A 152 18.93 2.92 14.61
CA LEU A 152 18.45 2.51 13.29
C LEU A 152 19.33 3.10 12.18
N LYS A 153 19.55 2.31 11.12
CA LYS A 153 20.06 2.80 9.84
C LYS A 153 18.91 3.43 9.03
N ASP A 154 19.27 4.14 7.96
CA ASP A 154 18.31 4.89 7.13
C ASP A 154 17.18 4.03 6.55
N ASP A 155 17.40 2.72 6.36
CA ASP A 155 16.44 1.75 5.82
C ASP A 155 15.79 0.85 6.89
N GLU A 156 16.09 1.07 8.17
CA GLU A 156 15.60 0.23 9.27
C GLU A 156 14.49 0.93 10.04
N ILE A 157 13.50 0.15 10.47
CA ILE A 157 12.42 0.64 11.32
C ILE A 157 12.22 -0.27 12.53
N PHE A 158 11.74 0.31 13.63
CA PHE A 158 11.00 -0.43 14.65
C PHE A 158 9.51 -0.41 14.30
N GLY A 159 8.86 -1.54 14.51
CA GLY A 159 7.47 -1.73 14.14
C GLY A 159 6.92 -3.04 14.69
N TYR A 160 5.77 -3.44 14.17
CA TYR A 160 5.17 -4.73 14.45
C TYR A 160 4.97 -5.52 13.15
N PRO A 161 5.24 -6.84 13.16
CA PRO A 161 4.91 -7.69 12.02
C PRO A 161 3.40 -7.92 11.94
N VAL A 162 2.92 -8.10 10.71
CA VAL A 162 1.57 -8.53 10.38
C VAL A 162 1.67 -9.75 9.49
N ASP A 163 0.88 -10.77 9.80
CA ASP A 163 0.90 -12.08 9.13
C ASP A 163 -0.52 -12.68 8.96
N ALA A 164 -1.56 -11.96 9.38
CA ALA A 164 -2.96 -12.23 9.08
C ALA A 164 -3.60 -11.09 8.26
N GLY A 165 -2.80 -10.20 7.68
CA GLY A 165 -3.28 -8.99 6.99
C GLY A 165 -4.04 -7.99 7.88
N LEU A 166 -3.96 -8.12 9.22
CA LEU A 166 -4.66 -7.27 10.17
C LEU A 166 -3.69 -6.47 11.06
N GLY A 167 -4.00 -5.18 11.24
CA GLY A 167 -3.43 -4.35 12.29
C GLY A 167 -4.47 -4.07 13.38
N CYS A 168 -3.99 -3.69 14.57
CA CYS A 168 -4.88 -3.22 15.62
C CYS A 168 -4.23 -2.15 16.50
N PHE A 169 -5.10 -1.40 17.17
CA PHE A 169 -4.75 -0.64 18.38
C PHE A 169 -5.59 -1.13 19.56
N MET A 170 -4.94 -1.27 20.71
CA MET A 170 -5.60 -1.61 21.97
C MET A 170 -4.82 -1.06 23.16
N ASP A 171 -5.49 -0.84 24.28
CA ASP A 171 -4.82 -0.70 25.57
C ASP A 171 -4.40 -2.08 26.09
N VAL A 172 -3.41 -2.14 26.99
CA VAL A 172 -3.01 -3.41 27.63
C VAL A 172 -4.19 -4.14 28.31
N LYS A 173 -5.22 -3.43 28.79
CA LYS A 173 -6.47 -4.06 29.27
C LYS A 173 -7.29 -4.68 28.15
N GLY A 174 -7.34 -4.05 26.98
CA GLY A 174 -7.97 -4.61 25.78
C GLY A 174 -7.26 -5.87 25.32
N ARG A 175 -5.92 -5.84 25.33
CA ARG A 175 -5.07 -7.02 25.08
C ARG A 175 -5.36 -8.15 26.06
N ASP A 176 -5.34 -7.86 27.36
CA ASP A 176 -5.56 -8.88 28.39
C ASP A 176 -6.98 -9.48 28.26
N ALA A 177 -7.99 -8.67 27.95
CA ALA A 177 -9.35 -9.14 27.67
C ALA A 177 -9.41 -10.04 26.41
N PHE A 178 -8.70 -9.67 25.35
CA PHE A 178 -8.58 -10.47 24.14
C PHE A 178 -7.92 -11.83 24.40
N LEU A 179 -6.79 -11.86 25.11
CA LEU A 179 -6.10 -13.09 25.48
C LEU A 179 -6.96 -13.99 26.39
N LYS A 180 -7.72 -13.41 27.32
CA LYS A 180 -8.71 -14.16 28.12
C LYS A 180 -9.83 -14.74 27.25
N ARG A 181 -10.35 -13.97 26.30
CA ARG A 181 -11.37 -14.43 25.35
C ARG A 181 -10.84 -15.60 24.54
N ASP A 182 -9.62 -15.50 24.05
CA ASP A 182 -8.95 -16.54 23.29
C ASP A 182 -8.79 -17.84 24.08
N ALA A 183 -8.25 -17.77 25.30
CA ALA A 183 -8.14 -18.93 26.19
C ALA A 183 -9.50 -19.58 26.50
N ARG A 184 -10.57 -18.78 26.66
CA ARG A 184 -11.94 -19.30 26.86
C ARG A 184 -12.45 -20.05 25.63
N GLU A 185 -12.21 -19.53 24.43
CA GLU A 185 -12.64 -20.17 23.18
C GLU A 185 -11.84 -21.44 22.89
N GLN A 186 -10.53 -21.44 23.11
CA GLN A 186 -9.71 -22.65 23.04
C GLN A 186 -10.24 -23.75 23.98
N ALA A 187 -10.55 -23.41 25.23
CA ALA A 187 -11.11 -24.36 26.19
C ALA A 187 -12.52 -24.86 25.81
N ARG A 188 -13.36 -23.98 25.25
CA ARG A 188 -14.75 -24.29 24.86
C ARG A 188 -14.80 -25.18 23.61
N LEU A 189 -13.95 -24.92 22.63
CA LEU A 189 -13.96 -25.57 21.32
C LEU A 189 -13.06 -26.81 21.27
N GLY A 190 -12.01 -26.87 22.10
CA GLY A 190 -11.06 -27.98 22.11
C GLY A 190 -10.45 -28.19 20.73
N SER A 191 -10.53 -29.41 20.20
CA SER A 191 -9.99 -29.75 18.88
C SER A 191 -10.68 -29.06 17.69
N LYS A 192 -11.78 -28.33 17.92
CA LYS A 192 -12.46 -27.54 16.89
C LYS A 192 -11.93 -26.11 16.79
N TYR A 193 -11.14 -25.66 17.76
CA TYR A 193 -10.51 -24.35 17.69
C TYR A 193 -9.48 -24.35 16.55
N VAL A 194 -9.55 -23.34 15.68
CA VAL A 194 -8.67 -23.17 14.53
C VAL A 194 -7.67 -22.06 14.84
N SER A 195 -8.16 -20.86 15.11
CA SER A 195 -7.34 -19.68 15.37
C SER A 195 -8.17 -18.56 15.97
N SER A 196 -7.52 -17.56 16.56
CA SER A 196 -8.19 -16.36 17.05
C SER A 196 -8.77 -15.54 15.89
N TYR A 197 -8.20 -15.65 14.68
CA TYR A 197 -8.80 -15.10 13.47
C TYR A 197 -10.17 -15.75 13.21
N ASP A 198 -10.21 -17.07 13.04
CA ASP A 198 -11.42 -17.79 12.64
C ASP A 198 -12.50 -17.77 13.73
N ASP A 199 -12.11 -17.99 14.98
CA ASP A 199 -13.05 -18.23 16.08
C ASP A 199 -13.46 -16.96 16.85
N ILE A 200 -12.77 -15.83 16.65
CA ILE A 200 -13.04 -14.58 17.38
C ILE A 200 -13.20 -13.37 16.45
N ILE A 201 -12.34 -13.21 15.44
CA ILE A 201 -12.25 -11.98 14.64
C ILE A 201 -13.13 -12.04 13.38
N ALA A 202 -13.12 -13.15 12.65
CA ALA A 202 -13.73 -13.26 11.33
C ALA A 202 -15.22 -12.95 11.35
N GLY A 203 -15.97 -13.52 12.29
CA GLY A 203 -17.41 -13.26 12.43
C GLY A 203 -17.76 -11.78 12.62
N PRO A 204 -17.19 -11.10 13.64
CA PRO A 204 -17.37 -9.66 13.82
C PRO A 204 -16.89 -8.80 12.65
N LEU A 205 -15.77 -9.17 12.02
CA LEU A 205 -15.20 -8.45 10.89
C LEU A 205 -16.13 -8.55 9.66
N ASP A 206 -16.60 -9.75 9.33
CA ASP A 206 -17.54 -10.01 8.23
C ASP A 206 -18.87 -9.29 8.45
N ALA A 207 -19.38 -9.30 9.69
CA ALA A 207 -20.59 -8.57 10.06
C ALA A 207 -20.44 -7.04 9.87
N ASN A 208 -19.19 -6.53 9.88
CA ASN A 208 -18.86 -5.13 9.62
C ASN A 208 -18.29 -4.89 8.21
N GLY A 209 -18.55 -5.78 7.26
CA GLY A 209 -18.15 -5.60 5.85
C GLY A 209 -16.71 -5.99 5.53
N GLY A 210 -16.02 -6.70 6.42
CA GLY A 210 -14.77 -7.42 6.15
C GLY A 210 -13.47 -6.61 6.29
N ASN A 211 -13.54 -5.32 6.61
CA ASN A 211 -12.37 -4.42 6.51
C ASN A 211 -11.87 -3.88 7.86
N GLU A 212 -12.78 -3.60 8.79
CA GLU A 212 -12.46 -3.06 10.11
C GLU A 212 -13.54 -3.41 11.13
N VAL A 213 -13.23 -3.39 12.43
CA VAL A 213 -14.21 -3.59 13.51
C VAL A 213 -13.71 -3.02 14.85
N MET A 214 -14.61 -2.42 15.63
CA MET A 214 -14.37 -2.14 17.05
C MET A 214 -14.84 -3.35 17.87
N LEU A 215 -13.94 -4.27 18.15
CA LEU A 215 -14.24 -5.51 18.88
C LEU A 215 -14.22 -5.24 20.38
N GLN A 216 -15.29 -5.61 21.09
CA GLN A 216 -15.27 -5.75 22.54
C GLN A 216 -15.00 -7.23 22.87
N PRO A 217 -13.80 -7.62 23.34
CA PRO A 217 -13.46 -9.04 23.47
C PRO A 217 -14.31 -9.77 24.51
N LEU A 218 -14.68 -9.08 25.59
CA LEU A 218 -15.46 -9.60 26.70
C LEU A 218 -16.59 -8.62 27.04
N PRO A 219 -17.85 -9.08 27.14
CA PRO A 219 -19.01 -8.21 27.38
C PRO A 219 -19.01 -7.57 28.78
N ASP A 220 -18.34 -8.21 29.74
CA ASP A 220 -18.20 -7.80 31.13
C ASP A 220 -16.98 -6.90 31.39
N GLU A 221 -16.10 -6.70 30.41
CA GLU A 221 -14.95 -5.80 30.51
C GLU A 221 -15.13 -4.60 29.57
N PRO A 222 -14.85 -3.36 30.03
CA PRO A 222 -15.10 -2.15 29.25
C PRO A 222 -14.05 -1.88 28.16
N ALA A 223 -12.97 -2.67 28.10
CA ALA A 223 -11.89 -2.46 27.14
C ALA A 223 -12.25 -3.05 25.77
N ASN A 224 -11.96 -2.29 24.71
CA ASN A 224 -12.14 -2.72 23.34
C ASN A 224 -10.81 -2.79 22.58
N VAL A 225 -10.86 -3.40 21.39
CA VAL A 225 -9.75 -3.55 20.45
C VAL A 225 -10.23 -3.03 19.10
N ALA A 226 -9.50 -2.10 18.53
CA ALA A 226 -9.75 -1.67 17.16
C ALA A 226 -8.97 -2.54 16.20
N ILE A 227 -9.65 -3.23 15.30
CA ILE A 227 -9.04 -4.12 14.30
C ILE A 227 -9.34 -3.56 12.91
N PHE A 228 -8.34 -3.56 12.03
CA PHE A 228 -8.44 -3.03 10.66
C PHE A 228 -7.47 -3.75 9.74
N GLN A 229 -7.80 -3.83 8.45
CA GLN A 229 -6.87 -4.31 7.42
C GLN A 229 -5.58 -3.47 7.41
N SER A 230 -4.48 -4.11 7.04
CA SER A 230 -3.14 -3.50 7.04
C SER A 230 -2.64 -3.24 5.62
N GLY A 231 -3.04 -2.13 5.00
CA GLY A 231 -2.54 -1.73 3.67
C GLY A 231 -2.53 -2.84 2.60
N TRP A 232 -1.33 -3.33 2.28
CA TRP A 232 -1.09 -4.40 1.30
C TRP A 232 -1.25 -5.83 1.85
N GLY A 233 -1.44 -5.97 3.16
CA GLY A 233 -1.54 -7.24 3.89
C GLY A 233 -0.33 -7.44 4.79
N ASP A 234 0.24 -8.64 4.76
CA ASP A 234 1.37 -9.03 5.61
C ASP A 234 2.59 -8.12 5.37
N GLY A 235 3.32 -7.85 6.45
CA GLY A 235 4.41 -6.87 6.40
C GLY A 235 4.96 -6.53 7.77
N PHE A 236 5.72 -5.43 7.83
CA PHE A 236 6.27 -4.89 9.06
C PHE A 236 6.06 -3.39 9.11
N TYR A 237 5.23 -2.93 10.04
CA TYR A 237 4.69 -1.56 10.02
C TYR A 237 5.08 -0.79 11.26
N ALA A 238 5.40 0.49 11.07
CA ALA A 238 5.82 1.41 12.13
C ALA A 238 4.67 2.31 12.58
N SER A 239 4.67 2.65 13.86
CA SER A 239 3.79 3.67 14.42
C SER A 239 4.58 4.92 14.82
N TYR A 240 3.94 6.08 14.81
CA TYR A 240 4.56 7.38 15.02
C TYR A 240 3.71 8.25 15.94
N TRP A 241 4.33 8.86 16.94
CA TRP A 241 3.72 9.87 17.79
C TRP A 241 3.78 11.23 17.10
N GLY A 242 2.62 11.87 16.91
CA GLY A 242 2.53 13.29 16.58
C GLY A 242 2.48 14.11 17.86
N LEU A 243 3.47 14.99 18.04
CA LEU A 243 3.69 15.76 19.28
C LEU A 243 3.49 17.25 19.04
N ASP A 244 3.04 17.97 20.06
CA ASP A 244 3.09 19.43 20.12
C ASP A 244 4.51 19.94 20.46
N ASP A 245 4.65 21.28 20.54
CA ASP A 245 5.92 21.95 20.86
C ASP A 245 6.44 21.63 22.27
N ALA A 246 5.55 21.27 23.20
CA ALA A 246 5.90 20.83 24.55
C ALA A 246 6.29 19.35 24.60
N GLY A 247 6.15 18.61 23.50
CA GLY A 247 6.40 17.18 23.41
C GLY A 247 5.24 16.31 23.91
N THR A 248 4.06 16.88 24.12
CA THR A 248 2.82 16.20 24.49
C THR A 248 2.26 15.44 23.28
N PRO A 249 1.84 14.17 23.43
CA PRO A 249 1.24 13.43 22.32
C PRO A 249 -0.16 13.95 21.97
N LEU A 250 -0.34 14.37 20.71
CA LEU A 250 -1.63 14.74 20.13
C LEU A 250 -2.31 13.55 19.45
N LEU A 251 -1.51 12.68 18.81
CA LEU A 251 -2.00 11.51 18.08
C LEU A 251 -0.92 10.42 17.99
N LEU A 252 -1.36 9.20 17.70
CA LEU A 252 -0.53 8.06 17.29
C LEU A 252 -1.01 7.57 15.91
N VAL A 253 -0.10 7.36 14.97
CA VAL A 253 -0.42 6.85 13.63
C VAL A 253 0.39 5.62 13.30
N THR A 254 -0.23 4.57 12.78
CA THR A 254 0.47 3.54 12.01
C THR A 254 0.33 3.87 10.53
N ASP A 255 1.46 3.90 9.81
CA ASP A 255 1.50 4.01 8.35
C ASP A 255 1.76 2.63 7.73
N PHE A 256 0.90 2.23 6.79
CA PHE A 256 0.96 0.95 6.09
C PHE A 256 1.70 1.02 4.74
N GLY A 257 2.28 2.16 4.39
CA GLY A 257 3.08 2.31 3.17
C GLY A 257 2.26 2.23 1.88
N VAL A 258 0.97 2.56 1.93
CA VAL A 258 0.09 2.63 0.76
C VAL A 258 0.20 3.97 0.04
N ILE A 259 0.43 5.04 0.80
CA ILE A 259 0.56 6.42 0.32
C ILE A 259 2.06 6.71 0.14
N ASP A 260 2.41 7.47 -0.90
CA ASP A 260 3.77 7.98 -1.09
C ASP A 260 3.72 9.51 -1.15
N LYS A 261 4.59 10.18 -0.40
CA LYS A 261 4.69 11.66 -0.36
C LYS A 261 3.35 12.37 -0.10
N GLY A 262 2.51 11.78 0.75
CA GLY A 262 1.18 12.28 1.04
C GLY A 262 0.23 12.22 -0.18
N ASP A 263 0.49 11.37 -1.17
CA ASP A 263 -0.42 11.12 -2.28
C ASP A 263 -0.85 9.66 -2.30
N GLY A 264 -2.17 9.44 -2.19
CA GLY A 264 -2.77 8.13 -2.18
C GLY A 264 -3.13 7.62 -3.57
N ARG A 265 -2.96 8.44 -4.61
CA ARG A 265 -3.23 8.00 -6.00
C ARG A 265 -2.17 7.00 -6.45
N PRO A 266 -2.53 6.04 -7.31
CA PRO A 266 -1.55 5.17 -7.97
C PRO A 266 -0.46 5.97 -8.68
N ALA A 267 0.78 5.48 -8.66
CA ALA A 267 1.93 6.17 -9.25
C ALA A 267 1.73 6.53 -10.75
N HIS A 268 1.01 5.69 -11.50
CA HIS A 268 0.71 5.97 -12.91
C HIS A 268 -0.23 7.17 -13.07
N GLU A 269 -1.26 7.31 -12.23
CA GLU A 269 -2.17 8.47 -12.25
C GLU A 269 -1.42 9.76 -11.90
N ILE A 270 -0.48 9.69 -10.94
CA ILE A 270 0.38 10.83 -10.58
C ILE A 270 1.26 11.23 -11.77
N ALA A 271 1.91 10.26 -12.42
CA ALA A 271 2.75 10.50 -13.59
C ALA A 271 1.94 11.10 -14.76
N GLN A 272 0.74 10.58 -15.01
CA GLN A 272 -0.22 11.04 -16.00
C GLN A 272 -0.68 12.48 -15.73
N ALA A 273 -1.04 12.80 -14.49
CA ALA A 273 -1.38 14.17 -14.11
C ALA A 273 -0.20 15.14 -14.30
N ALA A 274 1.02 14.72 -13.98
CA ALA A 274 2.23 15.52 -14.16
C ALA A 274 2.53 15.78 -15.65
N ILE A 275 2.37 14.78 -16.51
CA ILE A 275 2.52 14.92 -17.96
C ILE A 275 1.51 15.95 -18.49
N THR A 276 0.23 15.78 -18.15
CA THR A 276 -0.84 16.69 -18.58
C THR A 276 -0.60 18.13 -18.11
N ALA A 277 -0.17 18.32 -16.86
CA ALA A 277 0.14 19.65 -16.32
C ALA A 277 1.36 20.31 -17.01
N ALA A 278 2.29 19.52 -17.53
CA ALA A 278 3.48 20.01 -18.23
C ALA A 278 3.26 20.28 -19.73
N MET A 279 2.10 19.91 -20.30
CA MET A 279 1.82 20.12 -21.71
C MET A 279 1.76 21.60 -22.08
N THR A 280 2.41 21.96 -23.18
CA THR A 280 2.22 23.26 -23.82
C THR A 280 0.83 23.36 -24.45
N SER A 281 0.34 24.58 -24.67
CA SER A 281 -0.95 24.78 -25.36
C SER A 281 -0.97 24.19 -26.78
N GLU A 282 0.18 24.03 -27.42
CA GLU A 282 0.27 23.33 -28.71
C GLU A 282 0.09 21.82 -28.54
N GLN A 283 0.79 21.21 -27.58
CA GLN A 283 0.63 19.78 -27.28
C GLN A 283 -0.79 19.44 -26.83
N GLN A 284 -1.45 20.31 -26.06
CA GLN A 284 -2.86 20.14 -25.67
C GLN A 284 -3.79 20.13 -26.90
N ARG A 285 -3.57 21.06 -27.85
CA ARG A 285 -4.33 21.07 -29.11
C ARG A 285 -4.08 19.81 -29.92
N ASP A 286 -2.83 19.39 -30.04
CA ASP A 286 -2.46 18.22 -30.85
C ASP A 286 -2.96 16.92 -30.25
N SER A 287 -2.92 16.81 -28.91
CA SER A 287 -3.53 15.74 -28.14
C SER A 287 -5.03 15.64 -28.41
N LYS A 288 -5.75 16.77 -28.29
CA LYS A 288 -7.19 16.87 -28.54
C LYS A 288 -7.57 16.57 -29.99
N ASP A 289 -6.89 17.19 -30.94
CA ASP A 289 -7.18 17.06 -32.37
C ASP A 289 -6.85 15.65 -32.85
N GLY A 290 -5.72 15.09 -32.42
CA GLY A 290 -5.36 13.70 -32.69
C GLY A 290 -6.40 12.73 -32.13
N TYR A 291 -6.85 12.93 -30.89
CA TYR A 291 -7.84 12.03 -30.29
C TYR A 291 -9.22 12.15 -30.96
N ALA A 292 -9.63 13.36 -31.34
CA ALA A 292 -10.84 13.57 -32.11
C ALA A 292 -10.77 12.86 -33.47
N ALA A 293 -9.64 12.96 -34.18
CA ALA A 293 -9.41 12.28 -35.44
C ALA A 293 -9.44 10.74 -35.27
N LEU A 294 -8.80 10.22 -34.22
CA LEU A 294 -8.84 8.79 -33.88
C LEU A 294 -10.27 8.29 -33.64
N LYS A 295 -11.07 9.04 -32.89
CA LYS A 295 -12.49 8.69 -32.63
C LYS A 295 -13.32 8.70 -33.92
N ALA A 296 -13.06 9.65 -34.81
CA ALA A 296 -13.81 9.88 -36.05
C ALA A 296 -13.36 9.03 -37.25
N ASP A 297 -12.38 8.14 -37.08
CA ASP A 297 -11.75 7.38 -38.18
C ASP A 297 -11.11 8.28 -39.26
N ASP A 298 -10.69 9.48 -38.89
CA ASP A 298 -9.92 10.38 -39.76
C ASP A 298 -8.43 10.01 -39.72
N PHE A 299 -8.12 8.88 -40.34
CA PHE A 299 -6.76 8.37 -40.43
C PHE A 299 -5.82 9.30 -41.21
N GLY A 300 -6.37 10.15 -42.08
CA GLY A 300 -5.62 11.19 -42.79
C GLY A 300 -5.07 12.23 -41.82
N ALA A 301 -5.92 12.73 -40.92
CA ALA A 301 -5.52 13.67 -39.88
C ALA A 301 -4.55 13.02 -38.87
N VAL A 302 -4.82 11.80 -38.40
CA VAL A 302 -3.90 11.08 -37.50
C VAL A 302 -2.52 10.91 -38.16
N SER A 303 -2.49 10.46 -39.42
CA SER A 303 -1.24 10.28 -40.16
C SER A 303 -0.50 11.60 -40.40
N ALA A 304 -1.22 12.71 -40.65
CA ALA A 304 -0.61 14.02 -40.81
C ALA A 304 0.08 14.49 -39.52
N LEU A 305 -0.57 14.33 -38.36
CA LEU A 305 0.00 14.70 -37.06
C LEU A 305 1.24 13.84 -36.72
N LEU A 306 1.19 12.53 -36.98
CA LEU A 306 2.33 11.62 -36.79
C LEU A 306 3.53 12.01 -37.66
N ARG A 307 3.31 12.26 -38.96
CA ARG A 307 4.40 12.66 -39.88
C ARG A 307 5.02 14.01 -39.54
N GLN A 308 4.23 14.93 -38.99
CA GLN A 308 4.70 16.23 -38.53
C GLN A 308 5.43 16.15 -37.19
N GLY A 309 5.46 14.98 -36.53
CA GLY A 309 6.04 14.81 -35.19
C GLY A 309 5.26 15.52 -34.08
N ARG A 310 4.01 15.91 -34.36
CA ARG A 310 3.12 16.62 -33.43
C ARG A 310 2.48 15.69 -32.42
N ILE A 311 2.26 14.44 -32.83
CA ILE A 311 1.94 13.31 -31.96
C ILE A 311 2.85 12.13 -32.32
N ALA A 312 2.97 11.19 -31.40
CA ALA A 312 3.63 9.91 -31.53
C ALA A 312 2.73 8.83 -30.90
N PRO A 313 2.99 7.53 -31.13
CA PRO A 313 2.14 6.47 -30.57
C PRO A 313 1.94 6.52 -29.06
N GLU A 314 3.00 6.87 -28.32
CA GLU A 314 2.95 7.03 -26.86
C GLU A 314 2.72 8.48 -26.42
N THR A 315 2.28 9.37 -27.31
CA THR A 315 1.83 10.70 -26.90
C THR A 315 0.58 10.57 -26.03
N HIS A 316 0.61 11.28 -24.92
CA HIS A 316 -0.46 11.30 -23.94
C HIS A 316 -1.69 12.04 -24.47
N ILE A 317 -2.86 11.44 -24.26
CA ILE A 317 -4.15 12.00 -24.65
C ILE A 317 -4.75 12.69 -23.45
N GLU A 318 -4.81 14.02 -23.40
CA GLU A 318 -5.32 14.77 -22.22
C GLU A 318 -6.72 14.31 -21.78
N GLU A 319 -7.61 13.98 -22.73
CA GLU A 319 -9.00 13.59 -22.45
C GLU A 319 -9.14 12.26 -21.70
N THR A 320 -8.24 11.30 -21.94
CA THR A 320 -8.29 9.96 -21.33
C THR A 320 -7.13 9.68 -20.39
N GLY A 321 -6.04 10.43 -20.58
CA GLY A 321 -4.67 10.21 -20.17
C GLY A 321 -4.07 8.83 -20.45
N ASP A 322 -4.62 8.12 -21.42
CA ASP A 322 -3.92 7.01 -22.06
C ASP A 322 -3.10 7.51 -23.26
N THR A 323 -2.47 6.58 -23.99
CA THR A 323 -1.74 6.90 -25.22
C THR A 323 -2.53 6.55 -26.47
N PHE A 324 -2.11 7.07 -27.63
CA PHE A 324 -2.76 6.77 -28.91
C PHE A 324 -2.76 5.27 -29.23
N THR A 325 -1.69 4.54 -28.92
CA THR A 325 -1.63 3.08 -29.07
C THR A 325 -2.73 2.39 -28.25
N PHE A 326 -2.88 2.78 -26.98
CA PHE A 326 -3.91 2.22 -26.10
C PHE A 326 -5.31 2.53 -26.56
N GLU A 327 -5.57 3.78 -26.91
CA GLU A 327 -6.88 4.22 -27.37
C GLU A 327 -7.27 3.57 -28.68
N ALA A 328 -6.35 3.37 -29.63
CA ALA A 328 -6.63 2.65 -30.87
C ALA A 328 -7.10 1.21 -30.61
N ILE A 329 -6.47 0.51 -29.65
CA ILE A 329 -6.89 -0.84 -29.26
C ILE A 329 -8.24 -0.78 -28.52
N ARG A 330 -8.35 0.10 -27.52
CA ARG A 330 -9.55 0.25 -26.67
C ARG A 330 -10.80 0.68 -27.44
N LEU A 331 -10.63 1.39 -28.56
CA LEU A 331 -11.71 1.83 -29.44
C LEU A 331 -11.92 0.91 -30.66
N ASP A 332 -11.13 -0.16 -30.80
CA ASP A 332 -11.18 -1.11 -31.93
C ASP A 332 -10.95 -0.43 -33.29
N LYS A 333 -9.80 0.27 -33.42
CA LYS A 333 -9.41 1.06 -34.59
C LYS A 333 -8.23 0.40 -35.33
N PRO A 334 -8.46 -0.63 -36.16
CA PRO A 334 -7.38 -1.39 -36.80
C PRO A 334 -6.46 -0.54 -37.68
N GLU A 335 -7.00 0.33 -38.53
CA GLU A 335 -6.21 1.16 -39.43
C GLU A 335 -5.38 2.20 -38.67
N ALA A 336 -5.95 2.80 -37.62
CA ALA A 336 -5.20 3.71 -36.75
C ALA A 336 -4.07 2.98 -36.03
N LEU A 337 -4.31 1.76 -35.51
CA LEU A 337 -3.25 0.96 -34.89
C LEU A 337 -2.15 0.63 -35.89
N ALA A 338 -2.49 0.26 -37.13
CA ALA A 338 -1.50 -0.03 -38.17
C ALA A 338 -0.63 1.20 -38.46
N LEU A 339 -1.22 2.40 -38.50
CA LEU A 339 -0.48 3.66 -38.66
C LEU A 339 0.46 3.92 -37.48
N LEU A 340 0.02 3.70 -36.24
CA LEU A 340 0.84 3.89 -35.05
C LEU A 340 2.01 2.90 -35.00
N VAL A 341 1.77 1.63 -35.36
CA VAL A 341 2.81 0.60 -35.50
C VAL A 341 3.84 0.98 -36.56
N ALA A 342 3.40 1.53 -37.70
CA ALA A 342 4.29 2.04 -38.74
C ALA A 342 5.12 3.27 -38.30
N HIS A 343 4.70 3.96 -37.22
CA HIS A 343 5.43 5.06 -36.58
C HIS A 343 6.06 4.62 -35.25
N ASP A 344 6.53 3.37 -35.20
CA ASP A 344 7.38 2.82 -34.15
C ASP A 344 6.74 2.60 -32.78
N ALA A 345 5.43 2.38 -32.70
CA ALA A 345 4.75 2.02 -31.45
C ALA A 345 5.49 0.89 -30.69
N PRO A 346 5.81 1.07 -29.39
CA PRO A 346 6.49 0.07 -28.57
C PRO A 346 5.58 -1.10 -28.23
N ILE A 347 6.12 -2.32 -28.29
CA ILE A 347 5.41 -3.53 -27.83
C ILE A 347 5.43 -3.69 -26.31
N THR A 348 6.22 -2.88 -25.61
CA THR A 348 6.29 -2.88 -24.16
C THR A 348 5.05 -2.20 -23.60
N MET A 349 4.22 -2.96 -22.91
CA MET A 349 3.08 -2.40 -22.20
C MET A 349 3.52 -1.58 -20.97
N PRO A 350 2.83 -0.48 -20.66
CA PRO A 350 2.95 0.23 -19.39
C PRO A 350 2.71 -0.72 -18.22
N GLU A 351 3.52 -0.56 -17.18
CA GLU A 351 3.50 -1.44 -16.01
C GLU A 351 2.15 -1.49 -15.29
N TYR A 352 1.44 -0.36 -15.23
CA TYR A 352 0.15 -0.28 -14.54
C TYR A 352 -0.98 -1.08 -15.20
N LEU A 353 -0.82 -1.44 -16.47
CA LEU A 353 -1.77 -2.30 -17.20
C LEU A 353 -1.34 -3.77 -17.20
N ARG A 354 -0.12 -4.07 -16.74
CA ARG A 354 0.39 -5.43 -16.67
C ARG A 354 -0.16 -6.13 -15.42
N THR A 355 -0.67 -7.34 -15.61
CA THR A 355 -1.11 -8.24 -14.54
C THR A 355 -0.60 -9.65 -14.83
N SER A 356 -0.82 -10.59 -13.91
CA SER A 356 -0.52 -12.01 -14.19
C SER A 356 -1.28 -12.57 -15.40
N LYS A 357 -2.37 -11.93 -15.82
CA LYS A 357 -3.19 -12.30 -16.99
C LYS A 357 -2.98 -11.41 -18.21
N ILE A 358 -2.32 -10.26 -18.04
CA ILE A 358 -2.14 -9.24 -19.07
C ILE A 358 -0.66 -8.91 -19.14
N ALA A 359 0.06 -9.53 -20.08
CA ALA A 359 1.48 -9.25 -20.30
C ALA A 359 1.74 -8.55 -21.63
N THR A 360 0.84 -8.72 -22.61
CA THR A 360 0.99 -8.18 -23.96
C THR A 360 -0.28 -7.45 -24.42
N TYR A 361 -0.17 -6.66 -25.50
CA TYR A 361 -1.33 -5.99 -26.10
C TYR A 361 -2.37 -7.00 -26.58
N SER A 362 -1.94 -8.19 -27.02
CA SER A 362 -2.85 -9.31 -27.33
C SER A 362 -3.65 -9.77 -26.11
N ASP A 363 -3.03 -9.84 -24.92
CA ASP A 363 -3.75 -10.17 -23.68
C ASP A 363 -4.71 -9.06 -23.29
N TYR A 364 -4.25 -7.80 -23.37
CA TYR A 364 -5.06 -6.63 -23.07
C TYR A 364 -6.32 -6.57 -23.95
N ALA A 365 -6.16 -6.73 -25.27
CA ALA A 365 -7.27 -6.77 -26.23
C ALA A 365 -8.30 -7.86 -25.90
N ARG A 366 -7.84 -9.04 -25.44
CA ARG A 366 -8.71 -10.15 -25.00
C ARG A 366 -9.40 -9.90 -23.66
N ALA A 367 -8.80 -9.11 -22.78
CA ALA A 367 -9.34 -8.80 -21.46
C ALA A 367 -10.43 -7.71 -21.48
N LEU A 368 -10.57 -6.96 -22.59
CA LEU A 368 -11.60 -5.94 -22.74
C LEU A 368 -13.01 -6.55 -22.78
N ASN A 369 -13.97 -5.90 -22.13
CA ASN A 369 -15.37 -6.36 -22.05
C ASN A 369 -16.05 -6.59 -23.42
N LYS A 370 -15.65 -5.81 -24.44
CA LYS A 370 -16.13 -5.97 -25.81
C LYS A 370 -15.03 -6.58 -26.66
N PRO A 371 -15.27 -7.70 -27.36
CA PRO A 371 -14.26 -8.32 -28.19
C PRO A 371 -13.77 -7.34 -29.26
N ARG A 372 -12.47 -7.39 -29.56
CA ARG A 372 -11.86 -6.64 -30.67
C ARG A 372 -12.11 -7.35 -32.00
N SER A 373 -12.10 -6.58 -33.07
CA SER A 373 -12.18 -7.10 -34.44
C SER A 373 -11.06 -8.13 -34.72
N ALA A 374 -11.35 -9.07 -35.62
CA ALA A 374 -10.36 -10.04 -36.07
C ALA A 374 -9.17 -9.35 -36.76
N GLU A 375 -9.44 -8.23 -37.42
CA GLU A 375 -8.43 -7.41 -38.08
C GLU A 375 -7.48 -6.76 -37.06
N LEU A 376 -7.99 -6.06 -36.05
CA LEU A 376 -7.16 -5.49 -34.99
C LEU A 376 -6.33 -6.57 -34.29
N SER A 377 -6.96 -7.71 -33.98
CA SER A 377 -6.28 -8.85 -33.35
C SER A 377 -5.12 -9.38 -34.20
N LYS A 378 -5.30 -9.42 -35.53
CA LYS A 378 -4.25 -9.81 -36.46
C LYS A 378 -3.10 -8.80 -36.46
N ILE A 379 -3.41 -7.50 -36.50
CA ILE A 379 -2.41 -6.43 -36.48
C ILE A 379 -1.56 -6.50 -35.21
N ILE A 380 -2.19 -6.69 -34.05
CA ILE A 380 -1.47 -6.83 -32.77
C ILE A 380 -0.53 -8.04 -32.80
N ALA A 381 -1.02 -9.21 -33.24
CA ALA A 381 -0.21 -10.43 -33.29
C ALA A 381 1.00 -10.31 -34.24
N ASP A 382 0.80 -9.71 -35.42
CA ASP A 382 1.87 -9.48 -36.39
C ASP A 382 2.91 -8.48 -35.82
N TRP A 383 2.44 -7.40 -35.19
CA TRP A 383 3.27 -6.37 -34.57
C TRP A 383 4.15 -6.92 -33.43
N GLU A 384 3.57 -7.67 -32.50
CA GLU A 384 4.28 -8.31 -31.39
C GLU A 384 5.31 -9.34 -31.87
N SER A 385 4.98 -10.10 -32.92
CA SER A 385 5.87 -11.09 -33.53
C SER A 385 7.06 -10.44 -34.23
N ALA A 386 6.81 -9.41 -35.04
CA ALA A 386 7.84 -8.73 -35.83
C ALA A 386 8.89 -8.04 -34.96
N ARG A 387 8.47 -7.37 -33.88
CA ARG A 387 9.41 -6.71 -32.95
C ARG A 387 10.10 -7.68 -31.98
N SER A 388 9.46 -8.79 -31.60
CA SER A 388 10.14 -9.83 -30.80
C SER A 388 11.33 -10.46 -31.55
N ALA A 389 11.27 -10.55 -32.88
CA ALA A 389 12.38 -11.06 -33.70
C ALA A 389 13.59 -10.10 -33.79
N LEU A 390 13.41 -8.83 -33.42
CA LEU A 390 14.42 -7.78 -33.44
C LEU A 390 15.11 -7.57 -32.08
N ASP A 391 14.64 -8.21 -31.00
CA ASP A 391 15.23 -8.11 -29.66
C ASP A 391 16.54 -8.94 -29.56
N PRO A 392 17.72 -8.31 -29.39
CA PRO A 392 19.00 -9.02 -29.32
C PRO A 392 19.15 -9.90 -28.07
N SER A 393 18.35 -9.66 -27.01
CA SER A 393 18.44 -10.39 -25.74
C SER A 393 17.84 -11.81 -25.79
N LYS A 394 17.13 -12.15 -26.88
CA LYS A 394 16.49 -13.45 -27.11
C LYS A 394 17.22 -14.33 -28.15
N ARG A 395 18.45 -13.99 -28.54
CA ARG A 395 19.29 -14.79 -29.44
C ARG A 395 20.40 -15.55 -28.73
#